data_AF-A0A963H6G9-F1
#
_entry.id   AF-A0A963H6G9-F1
#
_cell.length_a   1.000
_cell.length_b   1.000
_cell.length_c   1.000
_cell.angle_alpha   90.00
_cell.angle_beta   90.00
_cell.angle_gamma   90.00
#
_symmetry.space_group_name_H-M   'P 1'
#
loop_
_entity.id
_entity.type
_entity.pdbx_description
1 polymer ?
#
loop_
_entity_poly.entity_id
_entity_poly.type
_entity_poly.pdbx_seq_one_letter_code
_entity_poly.pdbx_strand_id
1 'polypeptide(L)'
;RFFHRLGASLLDRTICASAGAAGWKATIGAGVGMDPEAIVEARLIIVWGGNPVVSNLHGWRYMQEAKRRGARLVVIDPWRSETALKADLHLAPMPGTDAALALAMMQVLIDEDLLDHDYIASHTLGFDALAERVREWTPEAAAMHTGLPAEVIRQLARDYGKAAPSAIRLNYGLNRCAGGAAAVRAIACLPALTGAWRHAAGGALLSTSGS
;
A
#
# COMPACT_ATOMS: atom_id res chain seq x y z
N ARG A 1 -30.38 -2.12 9.32
CA ARG A 1 -31.75 -1.96 8.75
C ARG A 1 -32.87 -1.99 9.79
N PHE A 2 -32.86 -2.89 10.79
CA PHE A 2 -33.90 -2.93 11.85
C PHE A 2 -34.00 -1.63 12.66
N PHE A 3 -32.92 -1.22 13.33
CA PHE A 3 -32.91 0.00 14.16
C PHE A 3 -33.20 1.29 13.38
N HIS A 4 -32.73 1.37 12.13
CA HIS A 4 -33.04 2.50 11.26
C HIS A 4 -34.55 2.62 10.94
N ARG A 5 -35.24 1.48 10.73
CA ARG A 5 -36.70 1.47 10.56
C ARG A 5 -37.46 1.82 11.84
N LEU A 6 -36.83 1.73 13.00
CA LEU A 6 -37.37 2.17 14.29
C LEU A 6 -37.07 3.65 14.59
N GLY A 7 -36.53 4.41 13.62
CA GLY A 7 -36.21 5.82 13.79
C GLY A 7 -34.83 6.10 14.40
N ALA A 8 -33.99 5.08 14.59
CA ALA A 8 -32.62 5.32 15.03
C ALA A 8 -31.76 5.90 13.89
N SER A 9 -30.84 6.80 14.27
CA SER A 9 -29.80 7.31 13.39
C SER A 9 -28.97 6.17 12.79
N LEU A 10 -28.52 6.34 11.54
CA LEU A 10 -27.61 5.38 10.91
C LEU A 10 -26.25 5.44 11.63
N LEU A 11 -25.76 4.29 12.09
CA LEU A 11 -24.44 4.17 12.65
C LEU A 11 -23.42 4.09 11.51
N ASP A 12 -22.66 5.15 11.33
CA ASP A 12 -21.47 5.13 10.49
C ASP A 12 -20.25 4.69 11.33
N ARG A 13 -19.53 3.67 10.87
CA ARG A 13 -18.42 3.03 11.62
C ARG A 13 -17.10 3.73 11.29
N THR A 14 -17.00 5.01 11.66
CA THR A 14 -16.01 5.96 11.14
C THR A 14 -14.66 6.01 11.85
N ILE A 15 -14.52 5.34 13.02
CA ILE A 15 -13.44 5.66 13.98
C ILE A 15 -12.04 5.44 13.40
N CYS A 16 -11.79 4.31 12.74
CA CYS A 16 -10.46 3.95 12.25
C CYS A 16 -10.27 4.11 10.73
N ALA A 17 -11.37 4.06 9.95
CA ALA A 17 -11.30 3.70 8.53
C ALA A 17 -11.68 4.81 7.54
N SER A 18 -12.29 5.91 8.00
CA SER A 18 -13.00 6.84 7.10
C SER A 18 -12.10 7.46 6.03
N ALA A 19 -10.94 7.99 6.42
CA ALA A 19 -10.04 8.67 5.49
C ALA A 19 -9.48 7.71 4.43
N GLY A 20 -9.00 6.56 4.85
CA GLY A 20 -8.42 5.53 3.99
C GLY A 20 -9.47 4.86 3.12
N ALA A 21 -10.68 4.60 3.64
CA ALA A 21 -11.78 4.07 2.84
C ALA A 21 -12.22 5.07 1.75
N ALA A 22 -12.29 6.38 2.08
CA ALA A 22 -12.57 7.42 1.10
C ALA A 22 -11.48 7.52 0.04
N GLY A 23 -10.21 7.52 0.45
CA GLY A 23 -9.07 7.51 -0.47
C GLY A 23 -9.04 6.28 -1.37
N TRP A 24 -9.19 5.10 -0.79
CA TRP A 24 -9.24 3.83 -1.50
C TRP A 24 -10.37 3.79 -2.52
N LYS A 25 -11.60 4.15 -2.12
CA LYS A 25 -12.75 4.18 -3.02
C LYS A 25 -12.57 5.21 -4.13
N ALA A 26 -11.92 6.34 -3.87
CA ALA A 26 -11.62 7.34 -4.90
C ALA A 26 -10.60 6.87 -5.95
N THR A 27 -9.71 5.92 -5.60
CA THR A 27 -8.70 5.37 -6.53
C THR A 27 -9.17 4.07 -7.18
N ILE A 28 -9.68 3.12 -6.40
CA ILE A 28 -10.05 1.77 -6.85
C ILE A 28 -11.54 1.67 -7.25
N GLY A 29 -12.37 2.64 -6.86
CA GLY A 29 -13.81 2.66 -7.16
C GLY A 29 -14.68 1.86 -6.19
N ALA A 30 -14.12 0.86 -5.50
CA ALA A 30 -14.84 0.01 -4.54
C ALA A 30 -13.94 -0.43 -3.37
N GLY A 31 -14.56 -0.99 -2.32
CA GLY A 31 -13.88 -1.58 -1.16
C GLY A 31 -13.29 -2.97 -1.45
N VAL A 32 -12.79 -3.18 -2.66
CA VAL A 32 -12.20 -4.44 -3.13
C VAL A 32 -10.67 -4.33 -3.14
N GLY A 33 -9.97 -5.45 -3.11
CA GLY A 33 -8.52 -5.53 -3.17
C GLY A 33 -8.06 -6.92 -3.56
N MET A 34 -6.77 -7.20 -3.41
CA MET A 34 -6.22 -8.54 -3.66
C MET A 34 -6.84 -9.59 -2.75
N ASP A 35 -6.82 -10.85 -3.20
CA ASP A 35 -7.23 -12.00 -2.39
C ASP A 35 -6.22 -12.21 -1.24
N PRO A 36 -6.64 -12.09 0.04
CA PRO A 36 -5.74 -12.24 1.17
C PRO A 36 -5.18 -13.65 1.33
N GLU A 37 -5.83 -14.69 0.80
CA GLU A 37 -5.35 -16.06 0.88
C GLU A 37 -4.30 -16.36 -0.20
N ALA A 38 -4.48 -15.78 -1.39
CA ALA A 38 -3.54 -15.91 -2.50
C ALA A 38 -2.16 -15.30 -2.21
N ILE A 39 -2.03 -14.42 -1.19
CA ILE A 39 -0.77 -13.78 -0.81
C ILE A 39 0.37 -14.76 -0.50
N VAL A 40 0.06 -16.05 -0.25
CA VAL A 40 1.06 -17.11 -0.10
C VAL A 40 1.98 -17.28 -1.31
N GLU A 41 1.52 -16.90 -2.51
CA GLU A 41 2.29 -16.97 -3.76
C GLU A 41 2.98 -15.65 -4.12
N ALA A 42 2.89 -14.62 -3.26
CA ALA A 42 3.57 -13.35 -3.50
C ALA A 42 5.09 -13.51 -3.39
N ARG A 43 5.86 -12.81 -4.23
CA ARG A 43 7.33 -12.75 -4.14
C ARG A 43 7.81 -11.60 -3.27
N LEU A 44 7.01 -10.54 -3.18
CA LEU A 44 7.24 -9.39 -2.33
C LEU A 44 5.94 -9.01 -1.63
N ILE A 45 6.01 -8.87 -0.31
CA ILE A 45 4.90 -8.40 0.52
C ILE A 45 5.35 -7.12 1.23
N ILE A 46 4.63 -6.02 1.00
CA ILE A 46 4.81 -4.76 1.72
C ILE A 46 3.65 -4.61 2.70
N VAL A 47 3.94 -4.65 3.99
CA VAL A 47 2.99 -4.27 5.04
C VAL A 47 3.20 -2.79 5.34
N TRP A 48 2.21 -1.96 5.04
CA TRP A 48 2.32 -0.50 5.15
C TRP A 48 1.36 0.04 6.20
N GLY A 49 1.91 0.62 7.28
CA GLY A 49 1.13 1.25 8.35
C GLY A 49 0.26 0.24 9.11
N GLY A 50 0.75 -0.98 9.33
CA GLY A 50 0.01 -2.07 9.95
C GLY A 50 0.88 -3.05 10.74
N ASN A 51 0.28 -3.65 11.77
CA ASN A 51 0.90 -4.66 12.60
C ASN A 51 0.09 -5.97 12.57
N PRO A 52 0.10 -6.74 11.47
CA PRO A 52 -0.71 -7.94 11.30
C PRO A 52 -0.43 -9.03 12.34
N VAL A 53 0.78 -9.11 12.91
CA VAL A 53 1.08 -10.03 14.03
C VAL A 53 0.09 -9.88 15.18
N VAL A 54 -0.32 -8.64 15.47
CA VAL A 54 -1.24 -8.32 16.58
C VAL A 54 -2.67 -8.12 16.08
N SER A 55 -2.84 -7.40 14.97
CA SER A 55 -4.15 -6.91 14.50
C SER A 55 -4.85 -7.82 13.46
N ASN A 56 -4.14 -8.78 12.86
CA ASN A 56 -4.68 -9.67 11.84
C ASN A 56 -3.91 -11.00 11.80
N LEU A 57 -4.02 -11.78 12.88
CA LEU A 57 -3.26 -13.03 13.04
C LEU A 57 -3.56 -14.05 11.94
N HIS A 58 -4.79 -14.06 11.40
CA HIS A 58 -5.17 -14.92 10.27
C HIS A 58 -4.38 -14.54 9.01
N GLY A 59 -4.40 -13.26 8.62
CA GLY A 59 -3.60 -12.77 7.48
C GLY A 59 -2.10 -12.95 7.69
N TRP A 60 -1.61 -12.79 8.93
CA TRP A 60 -0.21 -13.00 9.26
C TRP A 60 0.27 -14.42 8.96
N ARG A 61 -0.56 -15.46 9.15
CA ARG A 61 -0.19 -16.85 8.83
C ARG A 61 0.15 -17.03 7.35
N TYR A 62 -0.65 -16.44 6.46
CA TYR A 62 -0.39 -16.50 5.02
C TYR A 62 0.89 -15.74 4.64
N MET A 63 1.16 -14.58 5.25
CA MET A 63 2.42 -13.84 5.04
C MET A 63 3.65 -14.62 5.51
N GLN A 64 3.54 -15.32 6.64
CA GLN A 64 4.62 -16.20 7.12
C GLN A 64 4.86 -17.36 6.15
N GLU A 65 3.80 -17.93 5.60
CA GLU A 65 3.91 -19.00 4.62
C GLU A 65 4.56 -18.52 3.33
N ALA A 66 4.14 -17.36 2.80
CA ALA A 66 4.81 -16.73 1.66
C ALA A 66 6.32 -16.55 1.93
N LYS A 67 6.68 -16.07 3.12
CA LYS A 67 8.08 -15.90 3.52
C LYS A 67 8.86 -17.22 3.56
N ARG A 68 8.24 -18.31 4.03
CA ARG A 68 8.85 -19.66 3.97
C ARG A 68 9.09 -20.14 2.53
N ARG A 69 8.23 -19.70 1.60
CA ARG A 69 8.35 -19.97 0.16
C ARG A 69 9.32 -19.03 -0.56
N GLY A 70 9.99 -18.14 0.16
CA GLY A 70 11.00 -17.22 -0.38
C GLY A 70 10.50 -15.82 -0.69
N ALA A 71 9.26 -15.48 -0.31
CA ALA A 71 8.78 -14.10 -0.40
C ALA A 71 9.59 -13.19 0.51
N ARG A 72 9.94 -12.00 0.01
CA ARG A 72 10.52 -10.95 0.85
C ARG A 72 9.40 -10.17 1.54
N LEU A 73 9.51 -10.01 2.86
CA LEU A 73 8.58 -9.23 3.66
C LEU A 73 9.20 -7.89 4.05
N VAL A 74 8.60 -6.79 3.58
CA VAL A 74 8.98 -5.41 3.93
C VAL A 74 7.89 -4.82 4.82
N VAL A 75 8.28 -4.16 5.91
CA VAL A 75 7.37 -3.41 6.78
C VAL A 75 7.71 -1.93 6.71
N ILE A 76 6.73 -1.10 6.39
CA ILE A 76 6.83 0.36 6.40
C ILE A 76 5.96 0.86 7.56
N ASP A 77 6.60 1.27 8.64
CA ASP A 77 5.93 1.69 9.88
C ASP A 77 6.90 2.59 10.67
N PRO A 78 6.51 3.82 11.08
CA PRO A 78 7.35 4.66 11.93
C PRO A 78 7.77 3.98 13.24
N TRP A 79 6.93 3.06 13.74
CA TRP A 79 7.21 2.30 14.94
C TRP A 79 7.73 0.90 14.59
N ARG A 80 8.78 0.46 15.31
CA ARG A 80 9.33 -0.90 15.17
C ARG A 80 8.43 -1.92 15.87
N SER A 81 7.33 -2.28 15.21
CA SER A 81 6.32 -3.22 15.70
C SER A 81 6.77 -4.69 15.71
N GLU A 82 5.97 -5.58 16.30
CA GLU A 82 6.20 -7.02 16.33
C GLU A 82 6.19 -7.66 14.94
N THR A 83 5.53 -7.02 13.97
CA THR A 83 5.59 -7.38 12.56
C THR A 83 6.93 -6.95 11.97
N ALA A 84 7.38 -5.71 12.23
CA ALA A 84 8.68 -5.20 11.77
C ALA A 84 9.85 -6.07 12.26
N LEU A 85 9.79 -6.57 13.50
CA LEU A 85 10.80 -7.49 14.05
C LEU A 85 10.91 -8.83 13.29
N LYS A 86 9.87 -9.23 12.55
CA LYS A 86 9.82 -10.48 11.77
C LYS A 86 9.99 -10.25 10.26
N ALA A 87 10.12 -8.99 9.83
CA ALA A 87 10.30 -8.60 8.44
C ALA A 87 11.76 -8.80 7.99
N ASP A 88 11.97 -8.91 6.68
CA ASP A 88 13.31 -8.90 6.08
C ASP A 88 13.88 -7.49 5.99
N LEU A 89 12.99 -6.49 5.86
CA LEU A 89 13.34 -5.08 5.89
C LEU A 89 12.26 -4.31 6.66
N HIS A 90 12.71 -3.43 7.56
CA HIS A 90 11.85 -2.45 8.22
C HIS A 90 12.30 -1.05 7.81
N LEU A 91 11.36 -0.27 7.30
CA LEU A 91 11.52 1.14 6.98
C LEU A 91 10.65 1.97 7.92
N ALA A 92 11.28 2.93 8.60
CA ALA A 92 10.64 3.81 9.56
C ALA A 92 10.58 5.24 9.02
N PRO A 93 9.62 5.58 8.14
CA PRO A 93 9.43 6.95 7.73
C PRO A 93 8.88 7.79 8.89
N MET A 94 9.04 9.11 8.81
CA MET A 94 8.39 10.06 9.71
C MET A 94 6.86 9.94 9.61
N PRO A 95 6.11 10.00 10.73
CA PRO A 95 4.65 9.90 10.70
C PRO A 95 4.00 10.91 9.74
N GLY A 96 3.07 10.44 8.89
CA GLY A 96 2.33 11.29 7.95
C GLY A 96 3.06 11.59 6.64
N THR A 97 4.18 10.94 6.36
CA THR A 97 5.00 11.17 5.14
C THR A 97 4.88 10.05 4.11
N ASP A 98 3.92 9.14 4.31
CA ASP A 98 3.68 7.96 3.45
C ASP A 98 3.37 8.33 2.00
N ALA A 99 2.66 9.45 1.78
CA ALA A 99 2.40 9.96 0.43
C ALA A 99 3.70 10.35 -0.29
N ALA A 100 4.64 10.99 0.41
CA ALA A 100 5.94 11.37 -0.16
C ALA A 100 6.74 10.11 -0.55
N LEU A 101 6.75 9.09 0.32
CA LEU A 101 7.40 7.81 0.02
C LEU A 101 6.78 7.12 -1.20
N ALA A 102 5.44 7.03 -1.25
CA ALA A 102 4.74 6.41 -2.38
C ALA A 102 4.99 7.17 -3.70
N LEU A 103 4.95 8.51 -3.69
CA LEU A 103 5.23 9.32 -4.89
C LEU A 103 6.68 9.18 -5.36
N ALA A 104 7.65 9.10 -4.45
CA ALA A 104 9.04 8.85 -4.83
C ALA A 104 9.28 7.43 -5.35
N MET A 105 8.57 6.43 -4.82
CA MET A 105 8.59 5.10 -5.43
C MET A 105 8.07 5.16 -6.87
N MET A 106 6.96 5.87 -7.14
CA MET A 106 6.43 6.03 -8.49
C MET A 106 7.40 6.75 -9.42
N GLN A 107 8.06 7.81 -8.92
CA GLN A 107 9.04 8.56 -9.71
C GLN A 107 10.16 7.63 -10.18
N VAL A 108 10.71 6.78 -9.30
CA VAL A 108 11.75 5.81 -9.67
C VAL A 108 11.23 4.76 -10.64
N LEU A 109 10.00 4.25 -10.43
CA LEU A 109 9.40 3.29 -11.38
C LEU A 109 9.25 3.87 -12.78
N ILE A 110 8.89 5.15 -12.89
CA ILE A 110 8.75 5.85 -14.18
C ILE A 110 10.11 6.15 -14.80
N ASP A 111 11.06 6.66 -14.01
CA ASP A 111 12.40 7.05 -14.48
C ASP A 111 13.23 5.84 -14.95
N GLU A 112 13.08 4.69 -14.28
CA GLU A 112 13.78 3.45 -14.62
C GLU A 112 12.97 2.51 -15.53
N ASP A 113 11.82 2.96 -16.05
CA ASP A 113 10.93 2.19 -16.94
C ASP A 113 10.51 0.81 -16.39
N LEU A 114 10.21 0.75 -15.09
CA LEU A 114 9.76 -0.45 -14.38
C LEU A 114 8.22 -0.57 -14.39
N LEU A 115 7.59 -0.17 -15.49
CA LEU A 115 6.15 -0.04 -15.63
C LEU A 115 5.54 -1.17 -16.48
N ASP A 116 4.30 -1.54 -16.18
CA ASP A 116 3.46 -2.33 -17.07
C ASP A 116 2.64 -1.37 -17.95
N HIS A 117 3.24 -0.94 -19.06
CA HIS A 117 2.63 0.02 -20.00
C HIS A 117 1.28 -0.46 -20.54
N ASP A 118 1.14 -1.76 -20.83
CA ASP A 118 -0.10 -2.35 -21.33
C ASP A 118 -1.22 -2.28 -20.28
N TYR A 119 -0.90 -2.54 -19.02
CA TYR A 119 -1.88 -2.44 -17.92
C TYR A 119 -2.30 -0.99 -17.72
N ILE A 120 -1.32 -0.07 -17.70
CA ILE A 120 -1.57 1.37 -17.56
C ILE A 120 -2.52 1.85 -18.67
N ALA A 121 -2.19 1.55 -19.93
CA ALA A 121 -2.99 2.00 -21.08
C ALA A 121 -4.42 1.43 -21.08
N SER A 122 -4.60 0.19 -20.61
CA SER A 122 -5.88 -0.52 -20.73
C SER A 122 -6.80 -0.41 -19.51
N HIS A 123 -6.24 -0.18 -18.31
CA HIS A 123 -6.95 -0.33 -17.04
C HIS A 123 -6.83 0.86 -16.10
N THR A 124 -6.20 1.96 -16.54
CA THR A 124 -5.99 3.14 -15.68
C THR A 124 -6.47 4.42 -16.34
N LEU A 125 -6.57 5.48 -15.53
CA LEU A 125 -6.92 6.82 -15.98
C LEU A 125 -6.03 7.84 -15.25
N GLY A 126 -5.65 8.90 -15.96
CA GLY A 126 -4.86 10.00 -15.39
C GLY A 126 -3.37 9.70 -15.16
N PHE A 127 -2.80 8.70 -15.86
CA PHE A 127 -1.37 8.40 -15.77
C PHE A 127 -0.49 9.60 -16.12
N ASP A 128 -0.77 10.33 -17.21
CA ASP A 128 0.06 11.47 -17.62
C ASP A 128 0.11 12.58 -16.56
N ALA A 129 -1.04 12.88 -15.94
CA ALA A 129 -1.12 13.86 -14.85
C ALA A 129 -0.39 13.37 -13.59
N LEU A 130 -0.44 12.06 -13.30
CA LEU A 130 0.34 11.46 -12.22
C LEU A 130 1.83 11.53 -12.51
N ALA A 131 2.25 11.17 -13.73
CA ALA A 131 3.64 11.17 -14.18
C ALA A 131 4.25 12.57 -14.10
N GLU A 132 3.51 13.61 -14.49
CA GLU A 132 3.90 15.00 -14.29
C GLU A 132 4.06 15.32 -12.80
N ARG A 133 3.08 14.95 -11.97
CA ARG A 133 3.07 15.27 -10.54
C ARG A 133 4.24 14.64 -9.78
N VAL A 134 4.66 13.43 -10.15
CA VAL A 134 5.73 12.70 -9.44
C VAL A 134 7.13 13.16 -9.82
N ARG A 135 7.33 13.92 -10.90
CA ARG A 135 8.68 14.41 -11.28
C ARG A 135 9.37 15.19 -10.18
N GLU A 136 8.59 15.94 -9.39
CA GLU A 136 9.11 16.71 -8.25
C GLU A 136 9.46 15.85 -7.03
N TRP A 137 8.99 14.60 -6.98
CA TRP A 137 9.19 13.68 -5.86
C TRP A 137 10.35 12.73 -6.14
N THR A 138 11.55 13.28 -6.31
CA THR A 138 12.75 12.42 -6.37
C THR A 138 12.98 11.72 -5.03
N PRO A 139 13.74 10.61 -4.99
CA PRO A 139 14.16 9.98 -3.74
C PRO A 139 14.84 10.95 -2.77
N GLU A 140 15.60 11.92 -3.28
CA GLU A 140 16.25 12.96 -2.48
C GLU A 140 15.21 13.93 -1.86
N ALA A 141 14.21 14.35 -2.63
CA ALA A 141 13.13 15.19 -2.12
C ALA A 141 12.31 14.45 -1.05
N ALA A 142 11.92 13.20 -1.30
CA ALA A 142 11.20 12.39 -0.33
C ALA A 142 12.04 12.03 0.90
N ALA A 143 13.36 11.89 0.78
CA ALA A 143 14.25 11.67 1.92
C ALA A 143 14.16 12.81 2.95
N MET A 144 14.04 14.07 2.51
CA MET A 144 13.89 15.22 3.41
C MET A 144 12.59 15.17 4.23
N HIS A 145 11.51 14.62 3.67
CA HIS A 145 10.24 14.49 4.38
C HIS A 145 10.20 13.24 5.25
N THR A 146 10.54 12.09 4.65
CA THR A 146 10.40 10.78 5.28
C THR A 146 11.47 10.48 6.30
N GLY A 147 12.62 11.13 6.24
CA GLY A 147 13.79 10.77 7.05
C GLY A 147 14.47 9.46 6.61
N LEU A 148 14.01 8.83 5.52
CA LEU A 148 14.65 7.66 4.94
C LEU A 148 15.78 8.07 3.98
N PRO A 149 16.90 7.33 3.91
CA PRO A 149 17.91 7.60 2.90
C PRO A 149 17.35 7.42 1.48
N ALA A 150 17.72 8.33 0.57
CA ALA A 150 17.26 8.30 -0.83
C ALA A 150 17.51 6.94 -1.51
N GLU A 151 18.69 6.34 -1.28
CA GLU A 151 19.02 5.03 -1.87
C GLU A 151 18.11 3.91 -1.35
N VAL A 152 17.64 3.99 -0.10
CA VAL A 152 16.70 3.01 0.45
C VAL A 152 15.34 3.12 -0.24
N ILE A 153 14.89 4.33 -0.53
CA ILE A 153 13.65 4.58 -1.28
C ILE A 153 13.79 4.04 -2.71
N ARG A 154 14.93 4.32 -3.35
CA ARG A 154 15.28 3.88 -4.71
C ARG A 154 15.32 2.34 -4.80
N GLN A 155 15.98 1.69 -3.84
CA GLN A 155 16.05 0.24 -3.77
C GLN A 155 14.68 -0.40 -3.53
N LEU A 156 13.87 0.15 -2.63
CA LEU A 156 12.50 -0.33 -2.40
C LEU A 156 11.66 -0.25 -3.68
N ALA A 157 11.74 0.86 -4.41
CA ALA A 157 11.01 1.04 -5.66
C ALA A 157 11.45 0.03 -6.73
N ARG A 158 12.75 -0.21 -6.87
CA ARG A 158 13.32 -1.23 -7.77
C ARG A 158 12.88 -2.64 -7.40
N ASP A 159 12.95 -2.97 -6.11
CA ASP A 159 12.51 -4.27 -5.59
C ASP A 159 11.02 -4.50 -5.87
N TYR A 160 10.21 -3.45 -5.70
CA TYR A 160 8.79 -3.48 -5.98
C TYR A 160 8.48 -3.63 -7.48
N GLY A 161 9.13 -2.84 -8.34
CA GLY A 161 8.94 -2.89 -9.79
C GLY A 161 9.39 -4.21 -10.44
N LYS A 162 10.40 -4.87 -9.86
CA LYS A 162 10.94 -6.15 -10.38
C LYS A 162 10.25 -7.38 -9.81
N ALA A 163 9.49 -7.24 -8.72
CA ALA A 163 8.81 -8.35 -8.07
C ALA A 163 7.41 -8.56 -8.64
N ALA A 164 7.18 -9.73 -9.23
CA ALA A 164 5.85 -10.19 -9.66
C ALA A 164 5.64 -11.65 -9.23
N PRO A 165 4.60 -11.97 -8.43
CA PRO A 165 3.58 -11.06 -7.87
C PRO A 165 4.08 -10.22 -6.68
N SER A 166 3.65 -8.96 -6.60
CA SER A 166 3.90 -8.07 -5.45
C SER A 166 2.60 -7.61 -4.79
N ALA A 167 2.56 -7.70 -3.46
CA ALA A 167 1.38 -7.45 -2.65
C ALA A 167 1.61 -6.30 -1.66
N ILE A 168 0.69 -5.35 -1.59
CA ILE A 168 0.69 -4.28 -0.58
C ILE A 168 -0.47 -4.49 0.39
N ARG A 169 -0.18 -4.84 1.64
CA ARG A 169 -1.18 -4.85 2.71
C ARG A 169 -1.11 -3.53 3.48
N LEU A 170 -2.07 -2.65 3.24
CA LEU A 170 -2.23 -1.42 4.02
C LEU A 170 -3.02 -1.70 5.30
N ASN A 171 -2.96 -0.81 6.29
CA ASN A 171 -3.91 -0.84 7.41
C ASN A 171 -4.18 0.59 7.92
N TYR A 172 -4.89 0.70 9.03
CA TYR A 172 -5.40 1.97 9.54
C TYR A 172 -4.34 2.90 10.17
N GLY A 173 -3.06 2.51 10.24
CA GLY A 173 -2.00 3.39 10.74
C GLY A 173 -1.86 4.70 9.94
N LEU A 174 -2.25 4.66 8.66
CA LEU A 174 -2.24 5.80 7.74
C LEU A 174 -3.43 6.76 7.93
N ASN A 175 -4.46 6.39 8.70
CA ASN A 175 -5.77 7.05 8.65
C ASN A 175 -5.91 8.24 9.61
N ARG A 176 -5.04 8.35 10.61
CA ARG A 176 -5.17 9.30 11.73
C ARG A 176 -4.14 10.43 11.67
N CYS A 177 -3.70 10.78 10.47
CA CYS A 177 -2.83 11.91 10.18
C CYS A 177 -3.46 12.83 9.12
N ALA A 178 -3.01 14.09 9.08
CA ALA A 178 -3.36 14.99 8.00
C ALA A 178 -2.89 14.38 6.66
N GLY A 179 -3.78 14.33 5.67
CA GLY A 179 -3.45 13.73 4.36
C GLY A 179 -3.53 12.21 4.29
N GLY A 180 -4.03 11.50 5.33
CA GLY A 180 -4.14 10.03 5.32
C GLY A 180 -4.91 9.45 4.13
N ALA A 181 -5.98 10.12 3.69
CA ALA A 181 -6.69 9.74 2.47
C ALA A 181 -5.81 9.85 1.21
N ALA A 182 -5.01 10.92 1.12
CA ALA A 182 -4.09 11.13 0.00
C ALA A 182 -2.94 10.10 0.01
N ALA A 183 -2.42 9.73 1.18
CA ALA A 183 -1.44 8.66 1.31
C ALA A 183 -1.99 7.33 0.81
N VAL A 184 -3.20 6.94 1.24
CA VAL A 184 -3.85 5.71 0.74
C VAL A 184 -4.09 5.77 -0.76
N ARG A 185 -4.50 6.94 -1.30
CA ARG A 185 -4.65 7.11 -2.76
C ARG A 185 -3.34 6.90 -3.51
N ALA A 186 -2.25 7.50 -3.03
CA ALA A 186 -0.94 7.35 -3.64
C ALA A 186 -0.51 5.87 -3.61
N ILE A 187 -0.55 5.23 -2.45
CA ILE A 187 -0.16 3.81 -2.33
C ILE A 187 -1.04 2.91 -3.22
N ALA A 188 -2.34 3.20 -3.34
CA ALA A 188 -3.25 2.44 -4.19
C ALA A 188 -2.97 2.58 -5.71
N CYS A 189 -2.22 3.59 -6.15
CA CYS A 189 -1.79 3.71 -7.55
C CYS A 189 -0.63 2.78 -7.89
N LEU A 190 0.24 2.44 -6.92
CA LEU A 190 1.45 1.64 -7.16
C LEU A 190 1.19 0.31 -7.89
N PRO A 191 0.20 -0.51 -7.52
CA PRO A 191 0.00 -1.80 -8.16
C PRO A 191 -0.56 -1.70 -9.58
N ALA A 192 -1.14 -0.55 -9.95
CA ALA A 192 -1.55 -0.29 -11.32
C ALA A 192 -0.35 0.08 -12.22
N LEU A 193 0.70 0.68 -11.66
CA LEU A 193 1.91 1.02 -12.41
C LEU A 193 2.74 -0.21 -12.78
N THR A 194 2.81 -1.20 -11.89
CA THR A 194 3.64 -2.41 -12.08
C THR A 194 2.86 -3.62 -12.60
N GLY A 195 1.56 -3.45 -12.88
CA GLY A 195 0.70 -4.56 -13.33
C GLY A 195 0.43 -5.62 -12.25
N ALA A 196 0.72 -5.34 -10.98
CA ALA A 196 0.57 -6.31 -9.90
C ALA A 196 -0.86 -6.86 -9.75
N TRP A 197 -1.87 -6.09 -10.14
CA TRP A 197 -3.29 -6.51 -10.19
C TRP A 197 -3.57 -7.68 -11.15
N ARG A 198 -2.67 -7.98 -12.10
CA ARG A 198 -2.81 -9.15 -12.99
C ARG A 198 -2.68 -10.48 -12.27
N HIS A 199 -2.09 -10.49 -11.08
CA HIS A 199 -1.81 -11.68 -10.31
C HIS A 199 -2.76 -11.79 -9.13
N ALA A 200 -3.31 -12.99 -8.89
CA ALA A 200 -4.18 -13.23 -7.73
C ALA A 200 -3.48 -12.90 -6.39
N ALA A 201 -2.17 -13.17 -6.31
CA ALA A 201 -1.31 -12.88 -5.18
C ALA A 201 -0.71 -11.46 -5.18
N GLY A 202 -1.11 -10.61 -6.12
CA GLY A 202 -0.59 -9.26 -6.30
C GLY A 202 -1.67 -8.19 -6.19
N GLY A 203 -1.23 -6.93 -6.13
CA GLY A 203 -2.12 -5.79 -5.97
C GLY A 203 -1.99 -5.16 -4.59
N ALA A 204 -3.09 -4.61 -4.08
CA ALA A 204 -3.14 -4.01 -2.76
C ALA A 204 -4.44 -4.35 -2.02
N LEU A 205 -4.40 -4.33 -0.68
CA LEU A 205 -5.57 -4.56 0.17
C LEU A 205 -5.52 -3.64 1.40
N LEU A 206 -6.51 -2.74 1.50
CA LEU A 206 -6.69 -1.87 2.67
C LEU A 206 -7.35 -2.59 3.84
N SER A 207 -8.43 -3.34 3.61
CA SER A 207 -9.18 -4.02 4.65
C SER A 207 -9.93 -5.23 4.09
N THR A 208 -10.11 -6.25 4.93
CA THR A 208 -10.98 -7.41 4.68
C THR A 208 -12.38 -7.22 5.27
N SER A 209 -12.69 -6.04 5.82
CA SER A 209 -14.00 -5.76 6.43
C SER A 209 -15.11 -5.41 5.43
N GLY A 210 -14.76 -5.27 4.14
CA GLY A 210 -15.68 -4.88 3.06
C GLY A 210 -15.97 -5.98 2.05
N SER A 211 -15.35 -7.15 2.21
CA SER A 211 -15.60 -8.38 1.46
C SER A 211 -16.71 -9.20 2.12
#